data_AF-A0A914Y8E4-F1
#
_entry.id   AF-A0A914Y8E4-F1
#
_cell.length_a   1.000
_cell.length_b   1.000
_cell.length_c   1.000
_cell.angle_alpha   90.00
_cell.angle_beta   90.00
_cell.angle_gamma   90.00
#
_symmetry.space_group_name_H-M   'P 1'
#
loop_
_entity.id
_entity.type
_entity.pdbx_description
1 polymer ?
#
loop_
_entity_poly.entity_id
_entity_poly.type
_entity_poly.pdbx_seq_one_letter_code
_entity_poly.pdbx_strand_id
1 'polypeptide(L)'
;MGQGMMGSFGGKKWNNDTIKNQPVIFVHGLTLRAGVFIPHYYWFINKGYTSGELYATTYANGGITPFWSKPMYCADVKQVSVFGGILLIK
;
A
#
# COMPACT_ATOMS: atom_id res chain seq x y z
N MET A 1 -10.55 14.82 -8.11
CA MET A 1 -9.62 14.23 -7.12
C MET A 1 -9.31 12.79 -7.54
N GLY A 2 -8.03 12.46 -7.78
CA GLY A 2 -7.48 11.10 -7.65
C GLY A 2 -7.72 10.01 -8.72
N GLN A 3 -8.53 10.22 -9.77
CA GLN A 3 -8.94 9.11 -10.66
C GLN A 3 -7.82 8.46 -11.50
N GLY A 4 -6.61 9.01 -11.53
CA GLY A 4 -5.48 8.49 -12.33
C GLY A 4 -4.26 7.99 -11.55
N MET A 5 -4.30 7.94 -10.20
CA MET A 5 -3.12 7.52 -9.43
C MET A 5 -3.07 6.00 -9.34
N MET A 6 -1.92 5.43 -9.71
CA MET A 6 -1.65 3.98 -9.80
C MET A 6 -2.13 3.20 -8.57
N GLY A 7 -2.47 1.92 -8.78
CA GLY A 7 -2.86 1.00 -7.72
C GLY A 7 -1.66 0.51 -6.88
N SER A 8 -1.72 -0.75 -6.47
CA SER A 8 -0.63 -1.43 -5.76
C SER A 8 0.69 -1.37 -6.52
N PHE A 9 1.81 -1.34 -5.78
CA PHE A 9 3.16 -1.39 -6.35
C PHE A 9 4.11 -2.22 -5.48
N GLY A 10 5.26 -2.55 -6.05
CA GLY A 10 6.34 -3.27 -5.38
C GLY A 10 6.61 -4.63 -6.01
N GLY A 11 7.45 -5.41 -5.34
CA GLY A 11 7.88 -6.72 -5.82
C GLY A 11 9.22 -6.67 -6.56
N LYS A 12 9.88 -7.83 -6.60
CA LYS A 12 11.15 -7.99 -7.29
C LYS A 12 10.92 -7.92 -8.80
N LYS A 13 11.85 -7.27 -9.52
CA LYS A 13 11.83 -7.26 -10.98
C LYS A 13 12.32 -8.60 -11.52
N TRP A 14 13.27 -9.22 -10.84
CA TRP A 14 13.85 -10.51 -11.18
C TRP A 14 13.93 -11.43 -9.97
N ASN A 15 13.88 -12.74 -10.19
CA ASN A 15 13.97 -13.73 -9.11
C ASN A 15 15.28 -13.62 -8.31
N ASN A 16 16.35 -13.18 -8.96
CA ASN A 16 17.68 -13.04 -8.36
C ASN A 16 17.94 -11.65 -7.74
N ASP A 17 16.93 -10.78 -7.69
CA ASP A 17 17.07 -9.49 -7.00
C ASP A 17 17.31 -9.74 -5.51
N THR A 18 18.35 -9.07 -4.99
CA THR A 18 18.75 -9.16 -3.59
C THR A 18 18.11 -8.04 -2.78
N ILE A 19 17.53 -8.41 -1.63
CA ILE A 19 17.00 -7.47 -0.64
C ILE A 19 18.17 -7.06 0.25
N LYS A 20 18.55 -5.78 0.20
CA LYS A 20 19.69 -5.19 0.89
C LYS A 20 19.27 -4.33 2.08
N ASN A 21 18.16 -3.61 1.93
CA ASN A 21 17.57 -2.75 2.96
C ASN A 21 16.39 -3.45 3.65
N GLN A 22 15.98 -2.94 4.81
CA GLN A 22 14.76 -3.37 5.47
C GLN A 22 13.55 -3.07 4.56
N PRO A 23 12.73 -4.05 4.17
CA PRO A 23 11.56 -3.80 3.34
C PRO A 23 10.57 -2.83 4.00
N VAL A 24 9.99 -1.94 3.19
CA VAL A 24 9.01 -0.94 3.61
C VAL A 24 7.66 -1.25 2.99
N ILE A 25 6.62 -1.27 3.82
CA ILE A 25 5.23 -1.46 3.40
C ILE A 25 4.47 -0.16 3.67
N PHE A 26 3.96 0.47 2.61
CA PHE A 26 3.10 1.64 2.70
C PHE A 26 1.64 1.23 2.80
N VAL A 27 0.94 1.80 3.76
CA VAL A 27 -0.48 1.52 4.06
C VAL A 27 -1.26 2.81 3.89
N HIS A 28 -2.17 2.86 2.90
CA HIS A 28 -2.95 4.07 2.62
C HIS A 28 -4.10 4.24 3.61
N GLY A 29 -4.72 5.42 3.67
CA GLY A 29 -5.89 5.65 4.53
C GLY A 29 -7.22 5.29 3.86
N LEU A 30 -8.33 5.64 4.53
CA LEU A 30 -9.68 5.56 3.97
C LEU A 30 -9.78 6.37 2.67
N THR A 31 -10.55 5.87 1.70
CA THR A 31 -10.84 6.55 0.41
C THR A 31 -9.64 6.82 -0.50
N LEU A 32 -8.47 6.27 -0.17
CA LEU A 32 -7.23 6.44 -0.95
C LEU A 32 -6.84 5.14 -1.68
N ARG A 33 -5.80 5.24 -2.51
CA ARG A 33 -5.13 4.13 -3.19
C ARG A 33 -3.64 4.17 -2.88
N ALA A 34 -2.94 3.05 -3.05
CA ALA A 34 -1.49 2.97 -2.84
C ALA A 34 -0.69 4.04 -3.61
N GLY A 35 -1.17 4.50 -4.76
CA GLY A 35 -0.55 5.57 -5.56
C GLY A 35 -0.27 6.88 -4.82
N VAL A 36 -0.92 7.16 -3.67
CA VAL A 36 -0.58 8.32 -2.83
C VAL A 36 0.87 8.30 -2.32
N PHE A 37 1.50 7.12 -2.30
CA PHE A 37 2.88 6.95 -1.87
C PHE A 37 3.91 7.05 -2.99
N ILE A 38 3.53 7.36 -4.23
CA ILE A 38 4.51 7.52 -5.34
C ILE A 38 5.65 8.52 -4.99
N PRO A 39 5.38 9.70 -4.38
CA PRO A 39 6.46 10.59 -3.96
C PRO A 39 7.39 9.97 -2.92
N HIS A 40 6.85 9.17 -1.99
CA HIS A 40 7.61 8.47 -0.97
C HIS A 40 8.45 7.35 -1.59
N TYR A 41 7.87 6.60 -2.53
CA TYR A 41 8.58 5.59 -3.32
C TYR A 41 9.84 6.19 -3.95
N TYR A 42 9.72 7.32 -4.67
CA TYR A 42 10.89 7.96 -5.29
C TYR A 42 11.90 8.50 -4.27
N TRP A 43 11.43 8.97 -3.11
CA TRP A 43 12.33 9.37 -2.03
C TRP A 43 13.18 8.18 -1.53
N PHE A 44 12.59 7.01 -1.34
CA PHE A 44 13.33 5.80 -0.93
C PHE A 44 14.26 5.29 -2.04
N ILE A 45 13.83 5.30 -3.30
CA ILE A 45 14.69 4.97 -4.45
C ILE A 45 15.93 5.88 -4.45
N ASN A 46 15.77 7.18 -4.22
CA ASN A 46 16.88 8.13 -4.12
C ASN A 46 17.81 7.88 -2.91
N LYS A 47 17.38 7.06 -1.95
CA LYS A 47 18.17 6.61 -0.80
C LYS A 47 18.79 5.22 -0.99
N GLY A 48 18.74 4.66 -2.20
CA GLY A 48 19.36 3.38 -2.53
C GLY A 48 18.47 2.16 -2.29
N TYR A 49 17.17 2.37 -2.08
CA TYR A 49 16.20 1.27 -2.09
C TYR A 49 15.90 0.83 -3.51
N THR A 50 15.44 -0.40 -3.65
CA THR A 50 14.99 -0.99 -4.92
C THR A 50 13.48 -1.19 -4.92
N SER A 51 12.88 -1.37 -6.10
CA SER A 51 11.43 -1.68 -6.20
C SER A 51 11.06 -2.98 -5.47
N GLY A 52 12.01 -3.91 -5.36
CA GLY A 52 11.87 -5.15 -4.61
C GLY A 52 11.81 -4.96 -3.10
N GLU A 53 12.02 -3.76 -2.58
CA GLU A 53 12.04 -3.46 -1.15
C GLU A 53 10.90 -2.53 -0.72
N LEU A 54 10.13 -2.00 -1.68
CA LEU A 54 9.12 -0.98 -1.46
C LEU A 54 7.77 -1.51 -1.93
N TYR A 55 6.84 -1.70 -1.00
CA TYR A 55 5.57 -2.36 -1.25
C TYR A 55 4.41 -1.49 -0.84
N ALA A 56 3.36 -1.45 -1.65
CA ALA A 56 2.09 -0.88 -1.27
C ALA A 56 0.97 -1.66 -1.93
N THR A 57 -0.12 -1.90 -1.20
CA THR A 57 -1.31 -2.53 -1.75
C THR A 57 -2.51 -1.61 -1.63
N THR A 58 -3.27 -1.49 -2.71
CA THR A 58 -4.61 -0.92 -2.65
C THR A 58 -5.56 -2.01 -2.16
N TYR A 59 -6.26 -1.72 -1.08
CA TYR A 59 -7.32 -2.58 -0.54
C TYR A 59 -8.70 -1.91 -0.68
N ALA A 60 -9.76 -2.67 -0.45
CA ALA A 60 -11.12 -2.28 -0.83
C ALA A 60 -11.18 -1.90 -2.32
N ASN A 61 -12.07 -0.97 -2.66
CA ASN A 61 -12.17 -0.42 -4.01
C ASN A 61 -11.43 0.91 -4.19
N GLY A 62 -10.51 1.23 -3.26
CA GLY A 62 -9.64 2.40 -3.40
C GLY A 62 -10.39 3.72 -3.54
N GLY A 63 -11.44 3.91 -2.75
CA GLY A 63 -12.23 5.15 -2.69
C GLY A 63 -13.31 5.32 -3.76
N ILE A 64 -13.64 4.26 -4.52
CA ILE A 64 -14.76 4.31 -5.49
C ILE A 64 -16.09 4.45 -4.75
N THR A 65 -16.29 3.70 -3.66
CA THR A 65 -17.48 3.85 -2.81
C THR A 65 -17.22 4.92 -1.76
N PRO A 66 -18.06 5.97 -1.67
CA PRO A 66 -17.97 6.95 -0.60
C PRO A 66 -17.99 6.28 0.78
N PHE A 67 -17.15 6.72 1.71
CA PHE A 67 -17.10 6.13 3.05
C PHE A 67 -18.45 6.15 3.77
N TRP A 68 -19.25 7.19 3.55
CA TRP A 68 -20.58 7.35 4.15
C TRP A 68 -21.66 6.46 3.53
N SER A 69 -21.42 5.85 2.38
CA SER A 69 -22.43 5.04 1.67
C SER A 69 -22.38 3.54 2.03
N LYS A 70 -21.51 3.13 2.96
CA LYS A 70 -21.43 1.76 3.46
C LYS A 70 -20.98 1.74 4.93
N PRO A 71 -21.74 1.16 5.87
CA PRO A 71 -21.27 0.97 7.23
C PRO A 71 -20.14 -0.07 7.27
N MET A 72 -19.27 0.02 8.28
CA MET A 72 -18.17 -0.94 8.45
C MET A 72 -18.70 -2.26 9.01
N TYR A 73 -18.58 -3.34 8.23
CA TYR A 73 -18.91 -4.68 8.71
C TYR A 73 -17.66 -5.43 9.18
N CYS A 74 -17.82 -6.42 10.06
CA CYS A 74 -16.70 -7.26 10.51
C CYS A 74 -16.01 -7.97 9.32
N ALA A 75 -16.75 -8.32 8.27
CA ALA A 75 -16.22 -8.93 7.05
C ALA A 75 -15.31 -7.98 6.24
N ASP A 76 -15.44 -6.67 6.46
CA ASP A 76 -14.62 -5.65 5.83
C ASP A 76 -13.34 -5.39 6.60
N VAL A 77 -13.12 -6.02 7.74
CA VAL A 77 -11.95 -5.74 8.59
C VAL A 77 -11.02 -6.94 8.58
N LYS A 78 -9.75 -6.71 8.24
CA LYS A 78 -8.68 -7.70 8.36
C LYS A 78 -7.59 -7.17 9.27
N GLN A 79 -7.32 -7.91 10.33
CA GLN A 79 -6.16 -7.65 11.19
C GLN A 79 -4.90 -8.19 10.49
N VAL A 80 -3.92 -7.32 10.27
CA VAL A 80 -2.58 -7.72 9.82
C VAL A 80 -1.67 -7.75 11.04
N SER A 81 -1.40 -8.95 11.54
CA SER A 81 -0.51 -9.16 12.67
C SER A 81 0.95 -9.23 12.21
N VAL A 82 1.59 -8.07 12.06
CA VAL A 82 3.06 -7.96 12.02
C VAL A 82 3.46 -7.10 13.21
N PHE A 83 3.58 -7.72 14.40
CA PHE A 83 4.07 -7.17 15.69
C PHE A 83 3.60 -5.76 16.15
N GLY A 84 2.57 -5.17 15.55
CA GLY A 84 2.11 -3.81 15.88
C GLY A 84 0.68 -3.47 15.44
N GLY A 85 -0.19 -4.46 15.24
CA GLY A 85 -1.64 -4.25 15.11
C GLY A 85 -2.08 -3.27 14.00
N ILE A 86 -1.63 -3.46 12.76
CA ILE A 86 -2.16 -2.69 11.62
C ILE A 86 -3.49 -3.31 11.18
N LEU A 87 -4.55 -2.50 11.17
CA LEU A 87 -5.88 -2.90 10.69
C LEU A 87 -6.05 -2.47 9.23
N LEU A 88 -6.27 -3.42 8.32
CA LEU A 88 -6.58 -3.13 6.92
C LEU A 88 -8.07 -3.37 6.64
N ILE A 89 -8.67 -2.48 5.86
CA ILE A 89 -10.07 -2.60 5.44
C ILE A 89 -10.10 -3.31 4.09
N LYS A 90 -11.00 -4.28 3.92
CA LYS A 90 -11.03 -5.20 2.80
C LYS A 90 -11.68 -4.62 1.56
#